data_AF-A0A9D0Z846-F1
#
_entry.id   AF-A0A9D0Z846-F1
#
_cell.length_a   1.000
_cell.length_b   1.000
_cell.length_c   1.000
_cell.angle_alpha   90.00
_cell.angle_beta   90.00
_cell.angle_gamma   90.00
#
_symmetry.space_group_name_H-M   'P 1'
#
loop_
_entity.id
_entity.type
_entity.pdbx_description
1 polymer ?
#
loop_
_entity_poly.entity_id
_entity_poly.type
_entity_poly.pdbx_seq_one_letter_code
_entity_poly.pdbx_strand_id
1 'polypeptide(L)'
;MSEANMTLWERYLRYFSEVCAGTRPLPPGLTSQAEDEMAKVVELQTQVLAMGIPAFAAACAAQDGETIPQAELDGFDLQAVLQSLEEKPAEPVKTEIRNIYEVFLDSVCLEESLLAYLIDLLRRDDRAGFKKLSQVAARTHLDMDDFRVWLGNKELLGDEEEQLCVRVMDQCLTRLMDEGRAEVAAALLSGDEKTFLAFRAEAPELLHLPAATYQWFCKNYLDRYYPVRFMIRANGVTL
;
A
#
# COMPACT_ATOMS: atom_id res chain seq x y z
N MET A 1 -24.70 -6.04 13.08
CA MET A 1 -24.76 -4.73 12.40
C MET A 1 -26.21 -4.37 12.16
N SER A 2 -26.64 -3.15 12.49
CA SER A 2 -27.90 -2.65 11.94
C SER A 2 -27.56 -2.03 10.58
N GLU A 3 -28.13 -2.59 9.50
CA GLU A 3 -28.01 -2.04 8.13
C GLU A 3 -28.32 -0.53 8.11
N ALA A 4 -29.23 -0.11 8.99
CA ALA A 4 -29.60 1.29 9.22
C ALA A 4 -28.42 2.21 9.61
N ASN A 5 -27.44 1.75 10.40
CA ASN A 5 -26.34 2.61 10.87
C ASN A 5 -25.38 2.97 9.72
N MET A 6 -25.12 2.03 8.83
CA MET A 6 -24.28 2.27 7.65
C MET A 6 -25.02 3.13 6.63
N THR A 7 -26.31 2.87 6.39
CA THR A 7 -27.12 3.69 5.48
C THR A 7 -27.23 5.14 5.95
N LEU A 8 -27.39 5.38 7.26
CA LEU A 8 -27.43 6.75 7.80
C LEU A 8 -26.07 7.46 7.70
N TRP A 9 -24.97 6.73 7.95
CA TRP A 9 -23.61 7.26 7.81
C TRP A 9 -23.27 7.66 6.37
N GLU A 10 -23.61 6.84 5.38
CA GLU A 10 -23.40 7.15 3.96
C GLU A 10 -24.23 8.37 3.53
N ARG A 11 -25.49 8.48 3.97
CA ARG A 11 -26.32 9.66 3.74
C ARG A 11 -25.72 10.91 4.35
N TYR A 12 -25.23 10.81 5.59
CA TYR A 12 -24.53 11.90 6.26
C TYR A 12 -23.33 12.40 5.45
N LEU A 13 -22.43 11.50 5.04
CA LEU A 13 -21.24 11.88 4.27
C LEU A 13 -21.60 12.58 2.95
N ARG A 14 -22.62 12.06 2.26
CA ARG A 14 -23.14 12.69 1.03
C ARG A 14 -23.65 14.10 1.30
N TYR A 15 -24.55 14.26 2.28
CA TYR A 15 -25.14 15.56 2.61
C TYR A 15 -24.09 16.56 3.10
N PHE A 16 -23.13 16.13 3.91
CA PHE A 16 -22.05 16.96 4.39
C PHE A 16 -21.16 17.46 3.26
N SER A 17 -20.83 16.59 2.30
CA SER A 17 -20.08 16.93 1.09
C SER A 17 -20.82 17.96 0.23
N GLU A 18 -22.13 17.77 0.00
CA GLU A 18 -22.96 18.70 -0.78
C GLU A 18 -23.08 20.09 -0.13
N VAL A 19 -23.20 20.14 1.20
CA VAL A 19 -23.24 21.41 1.96
C VAL A 19 -21.89 22.13 1.87
N CYS A 20 -20.78 21.40 1.96
CA CYS A 20 -19.44 21.98 1.82
C CYS A 20 -19.20 22.50 0.39
N ALA A 21 -19.58 21.72 -0.63
CA ALA A 21 -19.51 22.09 -2.05
C ALA A 21 -20.48 23.23 -2.43
N GLY A 22 -21.40 23.61 -1.54
CA GLY A 22 -22.40 24.67 -1.77
C GLY A 22 -23.49 24.27 -2.76
N THR A 23 -23.62 22.98 -3.11
CA THR A 23 -24.68 22.47 -3.98
C THR A 23 -26.00 22.30 -3.23
N ARG A 24 -25.97 22.31 -1.90
CA ARG A 24 -27.13 22.22 -1.01
C ARG A 24 -27.22 23.42 -0.07
N PRO A 25 -28.43 23.95 0.21
CA PRO A 25 -28.60 24.97 1.25
C PRO A 25 -28.25 24.44 2.64
N LEU A 26 -27.71 25.31 3.50
CA LEU A 26 -27.39 24.95 4.88
C LEU A 26 -28.66 24.50 5.64
N PRO A 27 -28.60 23.36 6.35
CA PRO A 27 -29.69 22.91 7.22
C PRO A 27 -30.03 23.93 8.30
N PRO A 28 -31.30 23.93 8.79
CA PRO A 28 -31.69 24.72 9.95
C PRO A 28 -30.78 24.40 11.15
N GLY A 29 -30.14 25.43 11.72
CA GLY A 29 -29.23 25.30 12.85
C GLY A 29 -27.74 25.31 12.50
N LEU A 30 -27.39 25.29 11.21
CA LEU A 30 -26.00 25.46 10.75
C LEU A 30 -25.77 26.84 10.14
N THR A 31 -24.64 27.45 10.49
CA THR A 31 -24.18 28.71 9.90
C THR A 31 -22.71 28.60 9.55
N SER A 32 -22.31 29.09 8.38
CA SER A 32 -20.90 29.16 7.98
C SER A 32 -20.50 30.62 7.89
N GLN A 33 -19.44 31.03 8.61
CA GLN A 33 -18.86 32.37 8.48
C GLN A 33 -17.47 32.35 7.84
N ALA A 34 -16.87 31.17 7.67
CA ALA A 34 -15.58 31.01 7.00
C ALA A 34 -15.63 31.34 5.50
N GLU A 35 -14.67 32.14 5.04
CA GLU A 35 -14.40 32.42 3.62
C GLU A 35 -13.52 31.34 2.95
N ASP A 36 -12.69 30.66 3.74
CA ASP A 36 -11.79 29.58 3.31
C ASP A 36 -12.52 28.22 3.30
N GLU A 37 -12.34 27.42 2.25
CA GLU A 37 -13.03 26.13 2.08
C GLU A 37 -12.68 25.13 3.18
N MET A 38 -11.43 25.09 3.62
CA MET A 38 -10.98 24.16 4.67
C MET A 38 -11.50 24.60 6.03
N ALA A 39 -11.45 25.90 6.33
CA ALA A 39 -12.02 26.47 7.55
C ALA A 39 -13.53 26.25 7.64
N LYS A 40 -14.24 26.36 6.51
CA LYS A 40 -15.68 26.09 6.41
C LYS A 40 -16.02 24.64 6.71
N VAL A 41 -15.25 23.69 6.19
CA VAL A 41 -15.42 22.26 6.49
C VAL A 41 -15.28 21.99 7.99
N VAL A 42 -14.24 22.53 8.62
CA VAL A 42 -13.99 22.33 10.05
C VAL A 42 -15.08 22.98 10.92
N GLU A 43 -15.50 24.19 10.57
CA GLU A 43 -16.57 24.91 11.27
C GLU A 43 -17.89 24.13 11.22
N LEU A 44 -18.27 23.66 10.02
CA LEU A 44 -19.49 22.87 9.82
C LEU A 44 -19.40 21.51 10.49
N GLN A 45 -18.26 20.83 10.42
CA GLN A 45 -18.07 19.54 11.09
C GLN A 45 -18.25 19.68 12.60
N THR A 46 -17.72 20.74 13.19
CA THR A 46 -17.84 21.01 14.63
C THR A 46 -19.30 21.24 15.03
N GLN A 47 -20.04 22.02 14.25
CA GLN A 47 -21.47 22.26 14.50
C GLN A 47 -22.32 20.99 14.30
N VAL A 48 -22.00 20.18 13.29
CA VAL A 48 -22.70 18.91 13.05
C VAL A 48 -22.46 17.91 14.19
N LEU A 49 -21.23 17.83 14.70
CA LEU A 49 -20.93 17.00 15.87
C LEU A 49 -21.65 17.51 17.13
N ALA A 50 -21.81 18.82 17.29
CA ALA A 50 -22.53 19.42 18.42
C ALA A 50 -24.05 19.17 18.37
N MET A 51 -24.66 19.20 17.18
CA MET A 51 -26.10 18.90 17.01
C MET A 51 -26.39 17.39 16.91
N GLY A 52 -25.40 16.60 16.51
CA GLY A 52 -25.50 15.17 16.25
C GLY A 52 -25.74 14.84 14.77
N ILE A 53 -25.03 13.82 14.28
CA ILE A 53 -25.12 13.32 12.90
C ILE A 53 -26.56 12.92 12.51
N PRO A 54 -27.35 12.22 13.35
CA PRO A 54 -28.74 11.90 13.01
C PRO A 54 -29.62 13.13 12.82
N ALA A 55 -29.47 14.14 13.68
CA ALA A 55 -30.23 15.38 13.60
C ALA A 55 -29.90 16.15 12.31
N PHE A 56 -28.61 16.20 11.94
CA PHE A 56 -28.17 16.79 10.67
C PHE A 56 -28.73 16.02 9.47
N ALA A 57 -28.61 14.70 9.43
CA ALA A 57 -29.09 13.89 8.33
C ALA A 57 -30.61 14.02 8.15
N ALA A 58 -31.38 14.08 9.24
CA ALA A 58 -32.82 14.33 9.22
C ALA A 58 -33.16 15.73 8.69
N ALA A 59 -32.42 16.75 9.13
CA ALA A 59 -32.62 18.13 8.65
C ALA A 59 -32.30 18.27 7.15
N CYS A 60 -31.26 17.60 6.67
CA CYS A 60 -30.95 17.51 5.24
C CYS A 60 -32.05 16.77 4.49
N ALA A 61 -32.44 15.57 4.92
CA ALA A 61 -33.48 14.78 4.24
C ALA A 61 -34.81 15.54 4.15
N ALA A 62 -35.19 16.27 5.19
CA ALA A 62 -36.41 17.09 5.19
C ALA A 62 -36.40 18.19 4.10
N GLN A 63 -35.22 18.72 3.73
CA GLN A 63 -35.08 19.67 2.61
C GLN A 63 -35.34 19.00 1.25
N ASP A 64 -35.05 17.71 1.11
CA ASP A 64 -35.33 16.92 -0.08
C ASP A 64 -36.79 16.41 -0.11
N GLY A 65 -37.58 16.69 0.94
CA GLY A 65 -38.91 16.12 1.12
C GLY A 65 -38.91 14.67 1.59
N GLU A 66 -37.75 14.14 1.99
CA GLU A 66 -37.59 12.80 2.54
C GLU A 66 -37.70 12.82 4.06
N THR A 67 -38.30 11.79 4.65
CA THR A 67 -38.36 11.61 6.11
C THR A 67 -37.61 10.34 6.48
N ILE A 68 -36.55 10.49 7.26
CA ILE A 68 -35.79 9.35 7.80
C ILE A 68 -36.61 8.75 8.97
N PRO A 69 -36.85 7.44 9.01
CA PRO A 69 -37.56 6.81 10.12
C PRO A 69 -36.88 7.08 11.46
N GLN A 70 -37.64 7.51 12.47
CA GLN A 70 -37.12 7.85 13.80
C GLN A 70 -36.33 6.68 14.44
N ALA A 71 -36.73 5.44 14.16
CA ALA A 71 -36.03 4.24 14.63
C ALA A 71 -34.58 4.12 14.10
N GLU A 72 -34.29 4.66 12.91
CA GLU A 72 -32.93 4.69 12.33
C GLU A 72 -32.09 5.81 12.97
N LEU A 73 -32.73 6.92 13.33
CA LEU A 73 -32.08 8.05 14.00
C LEU A 73 -31.71 7.72 15.45
N ASP A 74 -32.64 7.10 16.19
CA ASP A 74 -32.45 6.74 17.60
C ASP A 74 -31.48 5.56 17.78
N GLY A 75 -31.39 4.68 16.77
CA GLY A 75 -30.50 3.51 16.77
C GLY A 75 -29.06 3.79 16.32
N PHE A 76 -28.77 5.02 15.89
CA PHE A 76 -27.46 5.37 15.35
C PHE A 76 -26.40 5.51 16.44
N ASP A 77 -25.32 4.76 16.29
CA ASP A 77 -24.15 4.83 17.15
C ASP A 77 -22.90 5.13 16.32
N LEU A 78 -22.37 6.35 16.48
CA LEU A 78 -21.17 6.81 15.80
C LEU A 78 -19.95 5.95 16.16
N GLN A 79 -19.83 5.51 17.41
CA GLN A 79 -18.67 4.74 17.85
C GLN A 79 -18.68 3.34 17.24
N ALA A 80 -19.84 2.69 17.18
CA ALA A 80 -20.01 1.41 16.50
C ALA A 80 -19.72 1.50 14.99
N VAL A 81 -20.11 2.61 14.34
CA VAL A 81 -19.78 2.86 12.93
C VAL A 81 -18.27 3.03 12.76
N LEU A 82 -17.61 3.88 13.56
CA LEU A 82 -16.17 4.10 13.49
C LEU A 82 -15.37 2.81 13.73
N GLN A 83 -15.74 2.01 14.73
CA GLN A 83 -15.13 0.70 14.98
C GLN A 83 -15.29 -0.25 13.79
N SER A 84 -16.47 -0.26 13.14
CA SER A 84 -16.67 -1.10 11.95
C SER A 84 -15.88 -0.63 10.72
N LEU A 85 -15.56 0.68 10.64
CA LEU A 85 -14.68 1.24 9.60
C LEU A 85 -13.22 0.93 9.87
N GLU A 86 -12.82 0.84 11.15
CA GLU A 86 -11.49 0.37 11.58
C GLU A 86 -11.33 -1.16 11.39
N GLU A 87 -12.41 -1.93 11.53
CA GLU A 87 -12.41 -3.41 11.39
C GLU A 87 -12.51 -3.91 9.94
N LYS A 88 -12.90 -3.07 8.98
CA LYS A 88 -12.63 -3.37 7.58
C LYS A 88 -11.16 -3.07 7.32
N PRO A 89 -10.33 -4.07 6.96
CA PRO A 89 -9.05 -3.75 6.36
C PRO A 89 -9.38 -2.84 5.19
N ALA A 90 -8.87 -1.62 5.19
CA ALA A 90 -8.91 -0.79 4.01
C ALA A 90 -8.34 -1.67 2.89
N GLU A 91 -9.18 -2.13 1.97
CA GLU A 91 -8.69 -2.64 0.70
C GLU A 91 -7.81 -1.51 0.19
N PRO A 92 -6.50 -1.76 -0.04
CA PRO A 92 -5.59 -0.70 -0.37
C PRO A 92 -6.17 -0.05 -1.61
N VAL A 93 -6.58 1.22 -1.46
CA VAL A 93 -6.97 2.03 -2.60
C VAL A 93 -5.76 1.93 -3.50
N LYS A 94 -5.90 1.23 -4.64
CA LYS A 94 -4.94 1.26 -5.74
C LYS A 94 -5.03 2.66 -6.34
N THR A 95 -4.65 3.68 -5.58
CA THR A 95 -4.18 4.91 -6.15
C THR A 95 -2.94 4.50 -6.94
N GLU A 96 -2.87 4.88 -8.21
CA GLU A 96 -1.68 4.79 -9.07
C GLU A 96 -0.47 5.59 -8.54
N ILE A 97 -0.48 5.96 -7.25
CA ILE A 97 0.63 6.50 -6.49
C ILE A 97 1.59 5.33 -6.24
N ARG A 98 2.65 5.27 -7.05
CA ARG A 98 3.80 4.37 -6.87
C ARG A 98 4.22 4.36 -5.40
N ASN A 99 4.46 3.18 -4.85
CA ASN A 99 4.81 3.04 -3.44
C ASN A 99 6.12 3.78 -3.15
N ILE A 100 6.20 4.51 -2.04
CA ILE A 100 7.36 5.35 -1.70
C ILE A 100 8.66 4.54 -1.57
N TYR A 101 8.56 3.26 -1.19
CA TYR A 101 9.69 2.35 -1.15
C TYR A 101 10.18 1.93 -2.55
N GLU A 102 9.28 1.87 -3.53
CA GLU A 102 9.63 1.61 -4.94
C GLU A 102 10.41 2.81 -5.50
N VAL A 103 9.96 4.04 -5.22
CA VAL A 103 10.70 5.27 -5.60
C VAL A 103 12.09 5.30 -4.97
N PHE A 104 12.18 4.90 -3.70
CA PHE A 104 13.44 4.80 -3.00
C PHE A 104 14.39 3.78 -3.64
N LEU A 105 13.91 2.56 -3.90
CA LEU A 105 14.73 1.53 -4.55
C LEU A 105 15.07 1.87 -5.99
N ASP A 106 14.17 2.47 -6.75
CA ASP A 106 14.47 2.96 -8.10
C ASP A 106 15.69 3.88 -8.06
N SER A 107 15.72 4.83 -7.12
CA SER A 107 16.84 5.76 -6.95
C SER A 107 18.12 5.08 -6.45
N VAL A 108 18.02 4.15 -5.50
CA VAL A 108 19.19 3.45 -4.94
C VAL A 108 19.80 2.50 -5.97
N CYS A 109 18.98 1.86 -6.79
CA CYS A 109 19.43 0.92 -7.82
C CYS A 109 20.03 1.61 -9.06
N LEU A 110 19.97 2.94 -9.17
CA LEU A 110 20.68 3.67 -10.23
C LEU A 110 22.21 3.55 -10.11
N GLU A 111 22.72 3.38 -8.88
CA GLU A 111 24.15 3.27 -8.63
C GLU A 111 24.46 2.04 -7.76
N GLU A 112 25.33 1.16 -8.24
CA GLU A 112 25.73 -0.06 -7.52
C GLU A 112 26.32 0.25 -6.14
N SER A 113 27.03 1.38 -6.00
CA SER A 113 27.58 1.88 -4.75
C SER A 113 26.51 2.22 -3.71
N LEU A 114 25.37 2.78 -4.14
CA LEU A 114 24.24 3.12 -3.26
C LEU A 114 23.53 1.86 -2.79
N LEU A 115 23.35 0.87 -3.68
CA LEU A 115 22.80 -0.42 -3.32
C LEU A 115 23.70 -1.14 -2.29
N ALA A 116 25.02 -1.17 -2.53
CA ALA A 116 25.97 -1.73 -1.59
C ALA A 116 25.94 -1.00 -0.23
N TYR A 117 25.80 0.33 -0.25
CA TYR A 117 25.66 1.14 0.95
C TYR A 117 24.35 0.85 1.70
N LEU A 118 23.22 0.71 0.99
CA LEU A 118 21.95 0.28 1.58
C LEU A 118 22.10 -1.08 2.28
N ILE A 119 22.72 -2.06 1.63
CA ILE A 119 22.96 -3.39 2.22
C ILE A 119 23.79 -3.27 3.52
N ASP A 120 24.87 -2.47 3.52
CA ASP A 120 25.70 -2.30 4.71
C ASP A 120 24.94 -1.59 5.86
N LEU A 121 24.11 -0.58 5.55
CA LEU A 121 23.25 0.07 6.53
C LEU A 121 22.27 -0.91 7.17
N LEU A 122 21.60 -1.74 6.36
CA LEU A 122 20.66 -2.75 6.83
C LEU A 122 21.35 -3.82 7.66
N ARG A 123 22.58 -4.23 7.28
CA ARG A 123 23.36 -5.23 8.02
C ARG A 123 23.82 -4.73 9.39
N ARG A 124 24.14 -3.44 9.50
CA ARG A 124 24.56 -2.80 10.77
C ARG A 124 23.40 -2.31 11.63
N ASP A 125 22.17 -2.44 11.13
CA ASP A 125 20.96 -1.86 11.73
C ASP A 125 21.09 -0.32 11.94
N ASP A 126 21.78 0.38 11.02
CA ASP A 126 21.98 1.83 11.12
C ASP A 126 20.75 2.61 10.63
N ARG A 127 19.78 2.76 11.52
CA ARG A 127 18.53 3.50 11.29
C ARG A 127 18.76 4.97 10.93
N ALA A 128 19.78 5.61 11.51
CA ALA A 128 20.06 7.01 11.25
C ALA A 128 20.66 7.20 9.85
N GLY A 129 21.58 6.32 9.45
CA GLY A 129 22.14 6.27 8.10
C GLY A 129 21.07 5.99 7.05
N PHE A 130 20.17 5.02 7.31
CA PHE A 130 19.05 4.71 6.43
C PHE A 130 18.11 5.91 6.23
N LYS A 131 17.72 6.59 7.32
CA LYS A 131 16.85 7.78 7.27
C LYS A 131 17.48 8.94 6.49
N LYS A 132 18.82 9.06 6.49
CA LYS A 132 19.55 10.02 5.66
C LYS A 132 19.57 9.60 4.19
N LEU A 133 19.86 8.32 3.92
CA LEU A 133 19.85 7.78 2.57
C LEU A 133 18.46 7.95 1.92
N SER A 134 17.38 7.63 2.65
CA SER A 134 16.01 7.81 2.17
C SER A 134 15.68 9.27 1.87
N GLN A 135 16.17 10.20 2.68
CA GLN A 135 15.95 11.63 2.45
C GLN A 135 16.67 12.12 1.19
N VAL A 136 17.86 11.61 0.91
CA VAL A 136 18.62 11.99 -0.29
C VAL A 136 18.03 11.35 -1.54
N ALA A 137 17.70 10.05 -1.47
CA ALA A 137 17.25 9.25 -2.62
C ALA A 137 15.77 9.49 -2.97
N ALA A 138 14.89 9.61 -1.97
CA ALA A 138 13.44 9.70 -2.15
C ALA A 138 12.81 10.98 -1.57
N ARG A 139 13.62 11.93 -1.08
CA ARG A 139 13.16 13.20 -0.45
C ARG A 139 12.18 12.98 0.72
N THR A 140 12.30 11.85 1.38
CA THR A 140 11.40 11.42 2.44
C THR A 140 12.14 10.65 3.53
N HIS A 141 11.61 10.69 4.74
CA HIS A 141 12.13 9.92 5.85
C HIS A 141 11.39 8.59 5.94
N LEU A 142 12.06 7.51 5.54
CA LEU A 142 11.53 6.16 5.62
C LEU A 142 11.95 5.49 6.92
N ASP A 143 11.06 4.65 7.45
CA ASP A 143 11.41 3.75 8.55
C ASP A 143 12.06 2.47 7.99
N MET A 144 13.08 1.98 8.68
CA MET A 144 13.84 0.81 8.25
C MET A 144 13.04 -0.48 8.45
N ASP A 145 12.29 -0.61 9.54
CA ASP A 145 11.55 -1.84 9.84
C ASP A 145 10.36 -1.98 8.88
N ASP A 146 9.65 -0.89 8.61
CA ASP A 146 8.58 -0.88 7.61
C ASP A 146 9.10 -1.20 6.21
N PHE A 147 10.29 -0.68 5.84
CA PHE A 147 10.94 -1.04 4.58
C PHE A 147 11.29 -2.53 4.51
N ARG A 148 11.81 -3.11 5.60
CA ARG A 148 12.13 -4.55 5.66
C ARG A 148 10.88 -5.40 5.46
N VAL A 149 9.82 -5.10 6.22
CA VAL A 149 8.53 -5.80 6.12
C VAL A 149 7.95 -5.67 4.73
N TRP A 150 7.98 -4.46 4.14
CA TRP A 150 7.48 -4.23 2.80
C TRP A 150 8.24 -5.05 1.75
N LEU A 151 9.58 -4.99 1.75
CA LEU A 151 10.38 -5.71 0.77
C LEU A 151 10.28 -7.23 0.97
N GLY A 152 10.23 -7.66 2.23
CA GLY A 152 10.08 -9.06 2.62
C GLY A 152 8.77 -9.70 2.14
N ASN A 153 7.71 -8.90 2.01
CA ASN A 153 6.35 -9.35 1.61
C ASN A 153 5.87 -8.75 0.28
N LYS A 154 6.78 -8.20 -0.54
CA LYS A 154 6.45 -7.48 -1.78
C LYS A 154 5.63 -8.30 -2.77
N GLU A 155 5.81 -9.62 -2.78
CA GLU A 155 5.08 -10.57 -3.63
C GLU A 155 3.59 -10.63 -3.32
N LEU A 156 3.18 -10.33 -2.08
CA LEU A 156 1.76 -10.29 -1.71
C LEU A 156 1.00 -9.15 -2.40
N LEU A 157 1.72 -8.14 -2.90
CA LEU A 157 1.14 -7.05 -3.68
C LEU A 157 1.02 -7.38 -5.18
N GLY A 158 1.67 -8.46 -5.63
CA GLY A 158 1.65 -8.96 -7.00
C GLY A 158 0.49 -9.91 -7.27
N ASP A 159 0.28 -10.24 -8.54
CA ASP A 159 -0.71 -11.26 -8.94
C ASP A 159 -0.18 -12.68 -8.68
N GLU A 160 -1.03 -13.69 -8.92
CA GLU A 160 -0.66 -15.10 -8.70
C GLU A 160 0.54 -15.55 -9.56
N GLU A 161 0.70 -14.95 -10.75
CA GLU A 161 1.81 -15.22 -11.67
C GLU A 161 3.13 -14.71 -11.08
N GLU A 162 3.14 -13.48 -10.57
CA GLU A 162 4.27 -12.86 -9.88
C GLU A 162 4.64 -13.68 -8.62
N GLN A 163 3.67 -14.04 -7.79
CA GLN A 163 3.89 -14.84 -6.59
C GLN A 163 4.44 -16.24 -6.90
N LEU A 164 3.98 -16.87 -7.98
CA LEU A 164 4.54 -18.15 -8.43
C LEU A 164 5.99 -17.99 -8.86
N CYS A 165 6.29 -16.95 -9.65
CA CYS A 165 7.65 -16.66 -10.12
C CYS A 165 8.61 -16.46 -8.97
N VAL A 166 8.23 -15.61 -8.02
CA VAL A 166 9.03 -15.31 -6.84
C VAL A 166 9.36 -16.57 -6.06
N ARG A 167 8.36 -17.40 -5.72
CA ARG A 167 8.58 -18.63 -4.94
C ARG A 167 9.53 -19.60 -5.63
N VAL A 168 9.34 -19.80 -6.93
CA VAL A 168 10.17 -20.73 -7.72
C VAL A 168 11.59 -20.21 -7.85
N MET A 169 11.76 -18.93 -8.17
CA MET A 169 13.08 -18.34 -8.40
C MET A 169 13.86 -18.14 -7.10
N ASP A 170 13.22 -17.72 -6.00
CA ASP A 170 13.88 -17.65 -4.68
C ASP A 170 14.39 -19.03 -4.26
N GLN A 171 13.61 -20.09 -4.50
CA GLN A 171 14.02 -21.47 -4.21
C GLN A 171 15.20 -21.90 -5.08
N CYS A 172 15.14 -21.65 -6.39
CA CYS A 172 16.23 -21.93 -7.32
C CYS A 172 17.53 -21.21 -6.93
N LEU A 173 17.44 -19.91 -6.64
CA LEU A 173 18.60 -19.09 -6.28
C LEU A 173 19.18 -19.50 -4.92
N THR A 174 18.34 -19.80 -3.94
CA THR A 174 18.80 -20.31 -2.63
C THR A 174 19.55 -21.64 -2.80
N ARG A 175 18.99 -22.57 -3.60
CA ARG A 175 19.66 -23.84 -3.92
C ARG A 175 21.00 -23.63 -4.61
N LEU A 176 21.07 -22.70 -5.57
CA LEU A 176 22.34 -22.37 -6.25
C LEU A 176 23.40 -21.84 -5.27
N MET A 177 23.00 -21.03 -4.28
CA MET A 177 23.91 -20.58 -3.22
C MET A 177 24.38 -21.73 -2.33
N ASP A 178 23.48 -22.64 -1.95
CA ASP A 178 23.82 -23.83 -1.14
C ASP A 178 24.73 -24.81 -1.90
N GLU A 179 24.56 -24.93 -3.22
CA GLU A 179 25.40 -25.72 -4.12
C GLU A 179 26.76 -25.06 -4.43
N GLY A 180 26.99 -23.82 -3.96
CA GLY A 180 28.21 -23.07 -4.23
C GLY A 180 28.30 -22.48 -5.65
N ARG A 181 27.22 -22.50 -6.41
CA ARG A 181 27.10 -21.98 -7.79
C ARG A 181 26.69 -20.51 -7.82
N ALA A 182 27.36 -19.69 -7.00
CA ALA A 182 27.03 -18.28 -6.83
C ALA A 182 27.17 -17.46 -8.14
N GLU A 183 28.07 -17.88 -9.02
CA GLU A 183 28.26 -17.28 -10.35
C GLU A 183 27.03 -17.45 -11.26
N VAL A 184 26.35 -18.61 -11.17
CA VAL A 184 25.11 -18.85 -11.91
C VAL A 184 23.99 -17.99 -11.34
N ALA A 185 23.88 -17.92 -10.01
CA ALA A 185 22.90 -17.05 -9.36
C ALA A 185 23.11 -15.58 -9.74
N ALA A 186 24.34 -15.09 -9.74
CA ALA A 186 24.68 -13.72 -10.16
C ALA A 186 24.32 -13.47 -11.63
N ALA A 187 24.64 -14.41 -12.53
CA ALA A 187 24.30 -14.31 -13.94
C ALA A 187 22.77 -14.26 -14.17
N LEU A 188 22.00 -15.07 -13.43
CA LEU A 188 20.55 -15.02 -13.45
C LEU A 188 20.01 -13.67 -12.98
N LEU A 189 20.53 -13.15 -11.86
CA LEU A 189 20.13 -11.85 -11.31
C LEU A 189 20.51 -10.67 -12.22
N SER A 190 21.56 -10.80 -13.02
CA SER A 190 21.91 -9.82 -14.05
C SER A 190 21.06 -9.89 -15.32
N GLY A 191 20.20 -10.91 -15.45
CA GLY A 191 19.38 -11.12 -16.64
C GLY A 191 20.16 -11.69 -17.83
N ASP A 192 21.11 -12.60 -17.61
CA ASP A 192 21.73 -13.31 -18.72
C ASP A 192 20.78 -14.41 -19.26
N GLU A 193 20.19 -14.15 -20.41
CA GLU A 193 19.23 -15.06 -21.06
C GLU A 193 19.83 -16.45 -21.33
N LYS A 194 21.10 -16.51 -21.76
CA LYS A 194 21.77 -17.78 -22.08
C LYS A 194 21.89 -18.66 -20.84
N THR A 195 22.29 -18.07 -19.72
CA THR A 195 22.38 -18.75 -18.44
C THR A 195 21.00 -19.20 -17.97
N PHE A 196 19.96 -18.37 -18.12
CA PHE A 196 18.60 -18.78 -17.79
C PHE A 196 18.13 -20.00 -18.60
N LEU A 197 18.34 -19.99 -19.92
CA LEU A 197 17.93 -21.11 -20.79
C LEU A 197 18.67 -22.40 -20.46
N ALA A 198 19.98 -22.32 -20.18
CA ALA A 198 20.76 -23.47 -19.74
C ALA A 198 20.28 -23.99 -18.37
N PHE A 199 20.11 -23.08 -17.40
CA PHE A 199 19.64 -23.42 -16.05
C PHE A 199 18.24 -24.04 -16.07
N ARG A 200 17.32 -23.51 -16.88
CA ARG A 200 15.96 -24.03 -17.02
C ARG A 200 15.91 -25.50 -17.46
N ALA A 201 16.86 -25.94 -18.29
CA ALA A 201 16.94 -27.33 -18.72
C ALA A 201 17.40 -28.29 -17.61
N GLU A 202 18.13 -27.77 -16.62
CA GLU A 202 18.69 -28.54 -15.51
C GLU A 202 17.84 -28.46 -14.24
N ALA A 203 17.10 -27.36 -14.04
CA ALA A 203 16.39 -27.06 -12.82
C ALA A 203 15.05 -27.85 -12.73
N PRO A 204 14.92 -28.81 -11.79
CA PRO A 204 13.70 -29.59 -11.62
C PRO A 204 12.47 -28.71 -11.32
N GLU A 205 12.67 -27.58 -10.65
CA GLU A 205 11.61 -26.62 -10.31
C GLU A 205 11.01 -25.96 -11.55
N LEU A 206 11.81 -25.74 -12.60
CA LEU A 206 11.40 -25.06 -13.83
C LEU A 206 10.97 -26.04 -14.95
N LEU A 207 11.44 -27.29 -14.89
CA LEU A 207 11.09 -28.33 -15.88
C LEU A 207 9.59 -28.60 -15.96
N HIS A 208 8.87 -28.49 -14.83
CA HIS A 208 7.43 -28.72 -14.77
C HIS A 208 6.59 -27.47 -15.08
N LEU A 209 7.23 -26.32 -15.32
CA LEU A 209 6.57 -25.03 -15.57
C LEU A 209 6.84 -24.57 -17.01
N PRO A 210 6.00 -24.97 -18.00
CA PRO A 210 6.18 -24.54 -19.38
C PRO A 210 6.06 -23.01 -19.54
N ALA A 211 5.28 -22.35 -18.68
CA ALA A 211 5.13 -20.89 -18.62
C ALA A 211 6.40 -20.14 -18.17
N ALA A 212 7.36 -20.82 -17.51
CA ALA A 212 8.58 -20.21 -16.99
C ALA A 212 9.62 -19.91 -18.08
N THR A 213 9.23 -19.07 -19.02
CA THR A 213 10.08 -18.52 -20.08
C THR A 213 11.00 -17.44 -19.52
N TYR A 214 12.04 -17.06 -20.28
CA TYR A 214 12.91 -15.95 -19.90
C TYR A 214 12.11 -14.64 -19.75
N GLN A 215 11.18 -14.36 -20.67
CA GLN A 215 10.32 -13.17 -20.58
C GLN A 215 9.44 -13.17 -19.32
N TRP A 216 8.93 -14.34 -18.93
CA TRP A 216 8.18 -14.49 -17.69
C TRP A 216 9.05 -14.18 -16.46
N PHE A 217 10.29 -14.68 -16.46
CA PHE A 217 11.26 -14.37 -15.41
C PHE A 217 11.61 -12.88 -15.36
N CYS A 218 11.84 -12.24 -16.51
CA CYS A 218 12.09 -10.79 -16.56
C CYS A 218 10.93 -10.01 -15.95
N LYS A 219 9.72 -10.19 -16.51
CA LYS A 219 8.52 -9.44 -16.14
C LYS A 219 8.18 -9.60 -14.65
N ASN A 220 8.22 -10.82 -14.15
CA ASN A 220 7.70 -11.16 -12.82
C ASN A 220 8.78 -11.21 -11.73
N TYR A 221 10.07 -11.20 -12.10
CA TYR A 221 11.17 -11.25 -11.14
C TYR A 221 12.18 -10.11 -11.34
N LEU A 222 12.88 -10.06 -12.48
CA LEU A 222 14.01 -9.14 -12.69
C LEU A 222 13.61 -7.68 -12.77
N ASP A 223 12.51 -7.37 -13.46
CA ASP A 223 11.99 -6.00 -13.63
C ASP A 223 11.30 -5.48 -12.35
N ARG A 224 11.40 -6.25 -11.27
CA ARG A 224 10.87 -5.95 -9.93
C ARG A 224 12.03 -5.82 -8.93
N TYR A 225 11.70 -5.67 -7.67
CA TYR A 225 12.68 -5.51 -6.59
C TYR A 225 13.15 -6.84 -5.96
N TYR A 226 12.79 -7.98 -6.54
CA TYR A 226 13.18 -9.31 -6.03
C TYR A 226 14.68 -9.62 -6.16
N PRO A 227 15.40 -9.19 -7.21
CA PRO A 227 16.85 -9.34 -7.25
C PRO A 227 17.53 -8.61 -6.09
N VAL A 228 17.07 -7.39 -5.79
CA VAL A 228 17.55 -6.58 -4.65
C VAL A 228 17.26 -7.28 -3.33
N ARG A 229 16.03 -7.78 -3.16
CA ARG A 229 15.64 -8.57 -1.99
C ARG A 229 16.55 -9.77 -1.78
N PHE A 230 16.82 -10.53 -2.85
CA PHE A 230 17.70 -11.68 -2.80
C PHE A 230 19.13 -11.27 -2.41
N MET A 231 19.69 -10.23 -3.03
CA MET A 231 21.02 -9.72 -2.70
C MET A 231 21.15 -9.29 -1.24
N ILE A 232 20.12 -8.63 -0.69
CA ILE A 232 20.08 -8.23 0.72
C ILE A 232 20.11 -9.48 1.63
N ARG A 233 19.25 -10.49 1.35
CA ARG A 233 19.22 -11.75 2.10
C ARG A 233 20.53 -12.53 2.00
N ALA A 234 21.12 -12.62 0.81
CA ALA A 234 22.39 -13.29 0.57
C ALA A 234 23.56 -12.65 1.35
N ASN A 235 23.45 -11.37 1.72
CA ASN A 235 24.40 -10.67 2.58
C ASN A 235 24.11 -10.82 4.09
N GLY A 236 23.20 -11.73 4.47
CA GLY A 236 22.89 -12.07 5.86
C GLY A 236 21.91 -11.10 6.55
N VAL A 237 21.23 -10.25 5.79
CA VAL A 237 20.21 -9.33 6.32
C VAL A 237 18.86 -10.02 6.37
N THR A 238 18.17 -9.90 7.50
CA THR A 238 16.79 -10.38 7.65
C THR A 238 15.81 -9.30 7.17
N LEU A 239 14.81 -9.71 6.40
CA LEU A 239 13.72 -8.88 5.85
C LEU A 239 12.38 -9.40 6.33
#